data_AF-A0A943JT94-F1
#
_entry.id   AF-A0A943JT94-F1
#
_cell.length_a   1.000
_cell.length_b   1.000
_cell.length_c   1.000
_cell.angle_alpha   90.00
_cell.angle_beta   90.00
_cell.angle_gamma   90.00
#
_symmetry.space_group_name_H-M   'P 1'
#
loop_
_entity.id
_entity.type
_entity.pdbx_description
1 polymer ?
#
loop_
_entity_poly.entity_id
_entity_poly.type
_entity_poly.pdbx_seq_one_letter_code
_entity_poly.pdbx_strand_id
1 'polypeptide(L)'
;MIIYVVKKGDTLTSVANLYETTPEFLATQNGININDSLVVGQTIVIPQYNEKLGKIATNGYLYTNIDENVLRETLPYLTFATIFTYGFTESGELIYADDERVLNIIKEYNVKPIMLISTLTEEGIFSNELSNKILNDINSQNILIDNILQNMREKGYFGLDIDFEYVFPEDKDAYVAFIENVTTKLNNEGYPVIVSLAPKTSSTQPGLLYESHDYEAIGAIANAVLLMTYEWGYTLLHTR
;
A
#
# COMPACT_ATOMS: atom_id res chain seq x y z
N MET A 1 0.63 -24.42 -20.00
CA MET A 1 1.39 -24.94 -18.84
C MET A 1 2.19 -26.14 -19.31
N ILE A 2 3.50 -26.17 -19.04
CA ILE A 2 4.36 -27.34 -19.28
C ILE A 2 4.71 -27.97 -17.94
N ILE A 3 4.79 -29.30 -17.92
CA ILE A 3 5.25 -30.06 -16.78
C ILE A 3 6.63 -30.62 -17.13
N TYR A 4 7.66 -30.17 -16.43
CA TYR A 4 9.04 -30.66 -16.57
C TYR A 4 9.35 -31.69 -15.50
N VAL A 5 9.90 -32.83 -15.89
CA VAL A 5 10.34 -33.87 -14.94
C VAL A 5 11.86 -33.78 -14.80
N VAL A 6 12.32 -33.52 -13.58
CA VAL A 6 13.73 -33.30 -13.23
C VAL A 6 14.57 -34.53 -13.59
N LYS A 7 15.68 -34.28 -14.27
CA LYS A 7 16.68 -35.26 -14.67
C LYS A 7 17.95 -35.11 -13.83
N LYS A 8 18.82 -36.12 -13.91
CA LYS A 8 20.09 -36.11 -13.20
C LYS A 8 20.96 -34.93 -13.66
N GLY A 9 21.34 -34.07 -12.72
CA GLY A 9 22.19 -32.91 -12.95
C GLY A 9 21.43 -31.60 -13.16
N ASP A 10 20.09 -31.65 -13.18
CA ASP A 10 19.27 -30.45 -13.29
C ASP A 10 19.33 -29.62 -11.99
N THR A 11 19.41 -28.31 -12.18
CA THR A 11 19.21 -27.29 -11.15
C THR A 11 18.07 -26.36 -11.57
N LEU A 12 17.50 -25.62 -10.61
CA LEU A 12 16.52 -24.57 -10.91
C LEU A 12 17.03 -23.61 -11.99
N THR A 13 18.31 -23.22 -11.93
CA THR A 13 18.95 -22.38 -12.95
C THR A 13 18.98 -23.01 -14.33
N SER A 14 19.37 -24.28 -14.43
CA SER A 14 19.42 -24.97 -15.73
C SER A 14 18.03 -25.11 -16.36
N VAL A 15 17.01 -25.40 -15.56
CA VAL A 15 15.62 -25.52 -16.01
C VAL A 15 15.06 -24.15 -16.38
N ALA A 16 15.32 -23.12 -15.57
CA ALA A 16 14.90 -21.74 -15.87
C ALA A 16 15.45 -21.25 -17.21
N ASN A 17 16.75 -21.46 -17.46
CA ASN A 17 17.38 -21.07 -18.72
C ASN A 17 16.80 -21.81 -19.93
N LEU A 18 16.46 -23.10 -19.78
CA LEU A 18 15.85 -23.89 -20.86
C LEU A 18 14.49 -23.33 -21.31
N TYR A 19 13.77 -22.69 -20.40
CA TYR A 19 12.43 -22.16 -20.63
C TYR A 19 12.38 -20.63 -20.66
N GLU A 20 13.53 -19.96 -20.81
CA GLU A 20 13.65 -18.51 -20.89
C GLU A 20 12.96 -17.78 -19.73
N THR A 21 13.14 -18.30 -18.52
CA THR A 21 12.58 -17.76 -17.27
C THR A 21 13.67 -17.62 -16.20
N THR A 22 13.31 -17.28 -14.95
CA THR A 22 14.28 -17.12 -13.84
C THR A 22 14.11 -18.19 -12.75
N PRO A 23 15.19 -18.52 -12.01
CA PRO A 23 15.12 -19.46 -10.89
C PRO A 23 14.15 -19.03 -9.78
N GLU A 24 14.14 -17.73 -9.44
CA GLU A 24 13.26 -17.13 -8.43
C GLU A 24 11.80 -17.36 -8.83
N PHE A 25 11.49 -17.12 -10.10
CA PHE A 25 10.16 -17.30 -10.64
C PHE A 25 9.73 -18.77 -10.61
N LEU A 26 10.57 -19.70 -11.06
CA LEU A 26 10.25 -21.12 -11.00
C LEU A 26 10.09 -21.63 -9.57
N ALA A 27 10.95 -21.23 -8.65
CA ALA A 27 10.86 -21.61 -7.25
C ALA A 27 9.53 -21.17 -6.63
N THR A 28 9.16 -19.91 -6.88
CA THR A 28 7.91 -19.30 -6.42
C THR A 28 6.67 -20.02 -6.98
N GLN A 29 6.67 -20.36 -8.27
CA GLN A 29 5.53 -21.02 -8.92
C GLN A 29 5.37 -22.49 -8.53
N ASN A 30 6.40 -23.09 -7.93
CA ASN A 30 6.42 -24.48 -7.51
C ASN A 30 6.39 -24.64 -5.98
N GLY A 31 6.34 -23.54 -5.21
CA GLY A 31 6.33 -23.57 -3.76
C GLY A 31 7.58 -24.22 -3.16
N ILE A 32 8.75 -24.03 -3.78
CA ILE A 32 10.04 -24.55 -3.30
C ILE A 32 11.00 -23.40 -2.99
N ASN A 33 12.02 -23.63 -2.16
CA ASN A 33 13.05 -22.64 -1.92
C ASN A 33 13.96 -22.52 -3.16
N ILE A 34 14.41 -21.31 -3.48
CA ILE A 34 15.34 -21.10 -4.60
C ILE A 34 16.66 -21.84 -4.44
N ASN A 35 17.06 -22.13 -3.20
CA ASN A 35 18.28 -22.85 -2.86
C ASN A 35 18.07 -24.38 -2.74
N ASP A 36 16.85 -24.86 -2.95
CA ASP A 36 16.59 -26.30 -2.87
C ASP A 36 17.28 -27.04 -4.02
N SER A 37 17.84 -28.20 -3.67
CA SER A 37 18.35 -29.15 -4.67
C SER A 37 17.18 -29.92 -5.26
N LEU A 38 17.11 -29.98 -6.60
CA LEU A 38 16.06 -30.72 -7.30
C LEU A 38 16.30 -32.23 -7.22
N VAL A 39 15.23 -33.00 -7.01
CA VAL A 39 15.28 -34.46 -6.94
C VAL A 39 14.92 -35.06 -8.29
N VAL A 40 15.68 -36.04 -8.78
CA VAL A 40 15.36 -36.74 -10.04
C VAL A 40 13.96 -37.34 -9.96
N GLY A 41 13.13 -37.06 -10.96
CA GLY A 41 11.71 -37.45 -11.00
C GLY A 41 10.75 -36.45 -10.36
N GLN A 42 11.26 -35.43 -9.65
CA GLN A 42 10.45 -34.30 -9.19
C GLN A 42 9.82 -33.59 -10.39
N THR A 43 8.60 -33.11 -10.19
CA THR A 43 7.88 -32.36 -11.21
C THR A 43 8.00 -30.87 -10.94
N ILE A 44 8.36 -30.11 -11.97
CA ILE A 44 8.42 -28.65 -11.97
C ILE A 44 7.40 -28.15 -12.98
N VAL A 45 6.43 -27.38 -12.50
CA VAL A 45 5.50 -26.61 -13.31
C VAL A 45 6.27 -25.46 -13.96
N ILE A 46 6.20 -25.41 -15.28
CA ILE A 46 6.70 -24.30 -16.10
C ILE A 46 5.48 -23.52 -16.58
N PRO A 47 5.19 -22.36 -15.98
CA PRO A 47 4.11 -21.50 -16.44
C PRO A 47 4.39 -21.09 -17.88
N GLN A 48 3.42 -21.32 -18.75
CA GLN A 48 3.44 -20.73 -20.08
C GLN A 48 2.58 -19.49 -20.00
N TYR A 49 3.24 -18.34 -19.99
CA TYR A 49 2.51 -17.10 -20.15
C TYR A 49 2.01 -17.02 -21.58
N ASN A 50 0.70 -16.89 -21.73
CA ASN A 50 0.14 -16.28 -22.92
C ASN A 50 0.73 -14.86 -23.07
N GLU A 51 0.60 -14.29 -24.26
CA GLU A 51 1.02 -12.92 -24.59
C GLU A 51 0.86 -11.94 -23.41
N LYS A 52 1.92 -11.21 -23.08
CA LYS A 52 1.90 -10.21 -21.99
C LYS A 52 0.83 -9.16 -22.31
N LEU A 53 -0.27 -9.15 -21.56
CA LEU A 53 -1.40 -8.25 -21.78
C LEU A 53 -1.11 -6.79 -21.43
N GLY A 54 -0.09 -6.54 -20.62
CA GLY A 54 0.28 -5.20 -20.17
C GLY A 54 1.16 -5.22 -18.94
N LYS A 55 1.36 -4.04 -18.35
CA LYS A 55 2.00 -3.87 -17.05
C LYS A 55 0.92 -3.54 -16.04
N ILE A 56 0.99 -4.17 -14.87
CA ILE A 56 0.19 -3.81 -13.70
C ILE A 56 1.15 -3.40 -12.58
N ALA A 57 0.66 -2.56 -11.68
CA ALA A 57 1.28 -2.37 -10.37
C ALA A 57 0.37 -3.02 -9.32
N THR A 58 0.97 -3.71 -8.36
CA THR A 58 0.29 -4.44 -7.30
C THR A 58 0.66 -3.82 -5.96
N ASN A 59 -0.33 -3.59 -5.10
CA ASN A 59 -0.14 -3.06 -3.75
C ASN A 59 -0.73 -4.04 -2.73
N GLY A 60 -0.07 -4.20 -1.58
CA GLY A 60 -0.57 -4.98 -0.46
C GLY A 60 -0.54 -4.15 0.82
N TYR A 61 -1.66 -4.13 1.56
CA TYR A 61 -1.76 -3.49 2.87
C TYR A 61 -1.36 -4.50 3.94
N LEU A 62 -0.57 -4.06 4.91
CA LEU A 62 -0.12 -4.91 6.00
C LEU A 62 -0.14 -4.18 7.35
N TYR A 63 -0.49 -4.92 8.40
CA TYR A 63 -0.23 -4.52 9.77
C TYR A 63 1.21 -4.88 10.15
N THR A 64 1.82 -4.10 11.04
CA THR A 64 3.20 -4.30 11.49
C THR A 64 3.44 -5.64 12.20
N ASN A 65 2.39 -6.24 12.75
CA ASN A 65 2.41 -7.54 13.41
C ASN A 65 2.20 -8.74 12.45
N ILE A 66 2.21 -8.53 11.13
CA ILE A 66 2.08 -9.60 10.13
C ILE A 66 3.09 -10.73 10.36
N ASP A 67 2.64 -11.98 10.18
CA ASP A 67 3.53 -13.14 10.20
C ASP A 67 4.63 -13.00 9.12
N GLU A 68 5.87 -13.31 9.50
CA GLU A 68 7.01 -13.11 8.62
C GLU A 68 6.97 -14.01 7.38
N ASN A 69 6.50 -15.26 7.50
CA ASN A 69 6.42 -16.16 6.34
C ASN A 69 5.38 -15.64 5.36
N VAL A 70 4.21 -15.21 5.86
CA VAL A 70 3.16 -14.60 5.03
C VAL A 70 3.69 -13.37 4.29
N LEU A 71 4.42 -12.49 4.98
CA LEU A 71 5.03 -11.32 4.34
C LEU A 71 6.01 -11.74 3.24
N ARG A 72 6.96 -12.62 3.54
CA ARG A 72 8.00 -13.08 2.61
C ARG A 72 7.45 -13.83 1.40
N GLU A 73 6.39 -14.60 1.56
CA GLU A 73 5.71 -15.31 0.48
C GLU A 73 4.91 -14.36 -0.41
N THR A 74 4.43 -13.23 0.12
CA THR A 74 3.61 -12.26 -0.62
C THR A 74 4.46 -11.24 -1.40
N LEU A 75 5.58 -10.78 -0.83
CA LEU A 75 6.42 -9.72 -1.41
C LEU A 75 6.86 -9.93 -2.86
N PRO A 76 7.22 -11.15 -3.33
CA PRO A 76 7.58 -11.38 -4.74
C PRO A 76 6.53 -10.98 -5.77
N TYR A 77 5.27 -10.80 -5.33
CA TYR A 77 4.15 -10.45 -6.19
C TYR A 77 3.74 -8.98 -6.10
N LEU A 78 4.41 -8.19 -5.25
CA LEU A 78 4.04 -6.80 -4.96
C LEU A 78 4.96 -5.80 -5.67
N THR A 79 4.37 -4.70 -6.14
CA THR A 79 5.09 -3.48 -6.53
C THR A 79 5.27 -2.55 -5.33
N PHE A 80 4.23 -2.45 -4.51
CA PHE A 80 4.15 -1.61 -3.33
C PHE A 80 3.69 -2.42 -2.11
N ALA A 81 4.15 -2.01 -0.93
CA ALA A 81 3.68 -2.53 0.35
C ALA A 81 3.30 -1.35 1.25
N THR A 82 2.00 -1.22 1.54
CA THR A 82 1.44 -0.10 2.33
C THR A 82 1.32 -0.52 3.78
N ILE A 83 1.99 0.23 4.67
CA ILE A 83 2.10 -0.13 6.09
C ILE A 83 1.04 0.62 6.88
N PHE A 84 0.09 -0.13 7.44
CA PHE A 84 -1.01 0.38 8.25
C PHE A 84 -0.63 0.38 9.74
N THR A 85 -0.75 1.47 10.48
CA THR A 85 -0.94 2.86 10.03
C THR A 85 -0.16 3.80 10.94
N TYR A 86 0.21 4.96 10.42
CA TYR A 86 0.53 6.12 11.24
C TYR A 86 -0.74 6.89 11.59
N GLY A 87 -0.72 7.56 12.74
CA GLY A 87 -1.72 8.54 13.14
C GLY A 87 -1.08 9.91 13.39
N PHE A 88 -1.84 10.83 13.94
CA PHE A 88 -1.32 12.15 14.32
C PHE A 88 -2.11 12.78 15.47
N THR A 89 -1.47 13.68 16.20
CA THR A 89 -2.11 14.50 17.25
C THR A 89 -2.77 15.75 16.64
N GLU A 90 -3.59 16.44 17.43
CA GLU A 90 -4.20 17.71 17.00
C GLU A 90 -3.19 18.78 16.58
N SER A 91 -1.96 18.74 17.13
CA SER A 91 -0.87 19.66 16.79
C SER A 91 -0.04 19.23 15.58
N GLY A 92 -0.36 18.09 14.97
CA GLY A 92 0.36 17.53 13.82
C GLY A 92 1.58 16.68 14.17
N GLU A 93 1.75 16.27 15.44
CA GLU A 93 2.82 15.32 15.79
C GLU A 93 2.44 13.91 15.34
N LEU A 94 3.40 13.14 14.83
CA LEU A 94 3.13 11.79 14.36
C LEU A 94 2.93 10.80 15.52
N ILE A 95 1.92 9.95 15.37
CA ILE A 95 1.78 8.72 16.14
C ILE A 95 2.40 7.61 15.30
N TYR A 96 3.53 7.09 15.77
CA TYR A 96 4.40 6.21 14.99
C TYR A 96 3.90 4.76 14.96
N ALA A 97 4.00 4.14 13.78
CA ALA A 97 3.89 2.70 13.62
C ALA A 97 5.20 1.98 14.01
N ASP A 98 5.09 0.77 14.56
CA ASP A 98 6.21 -0.15 14.82
C ASP A 98 6.64 -0.91 13.56
N ASP A 99 7.16 -0.18 12.57
CA ASP A 99 7.34 -0.65 11.19
C ASP A 99 8.76 -1.12 10.83
N GLU A 100 9.74 -0.99 11.74
CA GLU A 100 11.16 -1.20 11.44
C GLU A 100 11.42 -2.62 10.91
N ARG A 101 10.82 -3.62 11.57
CA ARG A 101 10.92 -5.03 11.17
C ARG A 101 10.42 -5.25 9.75
N VAL A 102 9.20 -4.78 9.45
CA VAL A 102 8.57 -5.03 8.14
C VAL A 102 9.29 -4.24 7.03
N LEU A 103 9.75 -3.02 7.31
CA LEU A 103 10.53 -2.21 6.37
C LEU A 103 11.85 -2.89 5.97
N ASN A 104 12.55 -3.50 6.92
CA ASN A 104 13.78 -4.23 6.64
C ASN A 104 13.53 -5.44 5.73
N ILE A 105 12.46 -6.20 5.98
CA ILE A 105 12.08 -7.34 5.13
C ILE A 105 11.65 -6.86 3.74
N ILE A 106 10.81 -5.82 3.64
CA ILE A 106 10.34 -5.26 2.35
C ILE A 106 11.52 -4.85 1.45
N LYS A 107 12.56 -4.23 2.03
CA LYS A 107 13.76 -3.79 1.31
C LYS A 107 14.52 -4.95 0.65
N GLU A 108 14.53 -6.14 1.26
CA GLU A 108 15.20 -7.33 0.71
C GLU A 108 14.58 -7.79 -0.63
N TYR A 109 13.30 -7.50 -0.86
CA TYR A 109 12.56 -7.93 -2.06
C TYR A 109 12.44 -6.84 -3.13
N ASN A 110 13.09 -5.69 -2.94
CA ASN A 110 12.99 -4.53 -3.84
C ASN A 110 11.53 -4.05 -4.06
N VAL A 111 10.67 -4.28 -3.06
CA VAL A 111 9.30 -3.76 -3.00
C VAL A 111 9.33 -2.35 -2.42
N LYS A 112 8.49 -1.46 -2.93
CA LYS A 112 8.47 -0.05 -2.51
C LYS A 112 7.53 0.15 -1.32
N PRO A 113 8.03 0.51 -0.12
CA PRO A 113 7.17 0.75 1.03
C PRO A 113 6.39 2.06 0.87
N ILE A 114 5.10 2.05 1.19
CA ILE A 114 4.23 3.23 1.23
C ILE A 114 3.84 3.47 2.69
N MET A 115 4.04 4.71 3.15
CA MET A 115 3.59 5.14 4.47
C MET A 115 2.11 5.47 4.38
N LEU A 116 1.28 4.93 5.27
CA LEU A 116 -0.13 5.32 5.34
C LEU A 116 -0.37 6.23 6.53
N ILE A 117 -1.04 7.36 6.30
CA ILE A 117 -1.51 8.28 7.33
C ILE A 117 -3.04 8.27 7.36
N SER A 118 -3.58 8.08 8.55
CA SER A 118 -5.03 8.09 8.81
C SER A 118 -5.33 8.95 10.03
N THR A 119 -6.62 9.15 10.31
CA THR A 119 -7.12 9.92 11.47
C THR A 119 -7.07 9.11 12.78
N LEU A 120 -6.09 8.20 12.89
CA LEU A 120 -5.86 7.39 14.08
C LEU A 120 -5.38 8.29 15.24
N THR A 121 -6.08 8.22 16.37
CA THR A 121 -5.71 8.91 17.61
C THR A 121 -4.74 8.09 18.48
N GLU A 122 -4.23 8.68 19.56
CA GLU A 122 -3.34 8.00 20.51
C GLU A 122 -4.02 6.81 21.19
N GLU A 123 -5.36 6.82 21.28
CA GLU A 123 -6.19 5.73 21.80
C GLU A 123 -6.41 4.61 20.78
N GLY A 124 -5.91 4.75 19.55
CA GLY A 124 -6.02 3.74 18.50
C GLY A 124 -7.40 3.68 17.83
N ILE A 125 -8.15 4.78 17.85
CA ILE A 125 -9.45 4.91 17.17
C ILE A 125 -9.39 5.95 16.04
N PHE A 126 -10.22 5.81 15.01
CA PHE A 126 -10.36 6.82 13.97
C PHE A 126 -11.30 7.94 14.41
N SER A 127 -10.93 9.21 14.14
CA SER A 127 -11.71 10.37 14.56
C SER A 127 -11.95 11.38 13.44
N ASN A 128 -13.23 11.64 13.18
CA ASN A 128 -13.64 12.68 12.24
C ASN A 128 -13.31 14.07 12.79
N GLU A 129 -13.41 14.27 14.10
CA GLU A 129 -13.04 15.50 14.79
C GLU A 129 -11.55 15.80 14.62
N LEU A 130 -10.69 14.77 14.68
CA LEU A 130 -9.26 14.94 14.41
C LEU A 130 -9.02 15.38 12.96
N SER A 131 -9.76 14.80 12.01
CA SER A 131 -9.73 15.25 10.61
C SER A 131 -10.14 16.72 10.49
N ASN A 132 -11.26 17.13 11.12
CA ASN A 132 -11.72 18.51 11.10
C ASN A 132 -10.67 19.49 11.63
N LYS A 133 -10.03 19.16 12.75
CA LYS A 133 -9.01 20.01 13.37
C LYS A 133 -7.80 20.21 12.46
N ILE A 134 -7.25 19.14 11.89
CA ILE A 134 -6.05 19.24 11.05
C ILE A 134 -6.33 19.92 9.70
N LEU A 135 -7.53 19.77 9.17
CA LEU A 135 -7.95 20.39 7.91
C LEU A 135 -8.15 21.91 8.06
N ASN A 136 -8.56 22.37 9.25
CA ASN A 136 -8.90 23.77 9.52
C ASN A 136 -7.82 24.56 10.27
N ASP A 137 -6.68 23.95 10.62
CA ASP A 137 -5.52 24.64 11.21
C ASP A 137 -4.26 24.46 10.35
N ILE A 138 -3.92 25.51 9.59
CA ILE A 138 -2.78 25.50 8.67
C ILE A 138 -1.43 25.33 9.39
N ASN A 139 -1.30 25.73 10.67
CA ASN A 139 -0.05 25.56 11.40
C ASN A 139 0.16 24.09 11.75
N SER A 140 -0.85 23.47 12.36
CA SER A 140 -0.84 22.04 12.70
C SER A 140 -0.70 21.17 11.44
N GLN A 141 -1.36 21.56 10.34
CA GLN A 141 -1.20 20.91 9.05
C GLN A 141 0.25 20.96 8.54
N ASN A 142 0.93 22.10 8.64
CA ASN A 142 2.32 22.22 8.22
C ASN A 142 3.26 21.38 9.09
N ILE A 143 3.03 21.34 10.41
CA ILE A 143 3.78 20.48 11.33
C ILE A 143 3.63 19.02 10.93
N LEU A 144 2.39 18.57 10.66
CA LEU A 144 2.13 17.20 10.20
C LEU A 144 2.88 16.88 8.90
N ILE A 145 2.79 17.75 7.90
CA ILE A 145 3.45 17.50 6.60
C ILE A 145 4.97 17.43 6.76
N ASP A 146 5.56 18.31 7.56
CA ASP A 146 7.01 18.34 7.78
C ASP A 146 7.46 17.07 8.54
N ASN A 147 6.68 16.62 9.53
CA ASN A 147 6.94 15.37 10.25
C ASN A 147 6.80 14.12 9.35
N ILE A 148 5.80 14.09 8.46
CA ILE A 148 5.64 13.03 7.45
C ILE A 148 6.88 12.98 6.56
N LEU A 149 7.30 14.11 5.98
CA LEU A 149 8.47 14.19 5.12
C LEU A 149 9.74 13.72 5.81
N GLN A 150 9.96 14.17 7.06
CA GLN A 150 11.11 13.74 7.85
C GLN A 150 11.11 12.23 8.07
N ASN A 151 10.00 11.66 8.56
CA ASN A 151 9.89 10.23 8.81
C ASN A 151 10.05 9.40 7.52
N MET A 152 9.45 9.83 6.41
CA MET A 152 9.59 9.16 5.11
C MET A 152 11.04 9.13 4.64
N ARG A 153 11.76 10.25 4.78
CA ARG A 153 13.18 10.36 4.42
C ARG A 153 14.05 9.46 5.29
N GLU A 154 13.83 9.48 6.60
CA GLU A 154 14.62 8.70 7.56
C GLU A 154 14.43 7.19 7.39
N LYS A 155 13.18 6.74 7.19
CA LYS A 155 12.86 5.31 7.08
C LYS A 155 12.99 4.74 5.67
N GLY A 156 13.06 5.61 4.66
CA GLY A 156 13.19 5.23 3.26
C GLY A 156 11.86 4.77 2.65
N TYR A 157 10.78 5.46 2.99
CA TYR A 157 9.48 5.27 2.34
C TYR A 157 9.52 5.76 0.89
N PHE A 158 8.82 5.06 -0.01
CA PHE A 158 8.72 5.45 -1.41
C PHE A 158 7.68 6.54 -1.63
N GLY A 159 6.56 6.54 -0.90
CA GLY A 159 5.44 7.46 -1.08
C GLY A 159 4.51 7.46 0.13
N LEU A 160 3.49 8.32 0.07
CA LEU A 160 2.46 8.47 1.09
C LEU A 160 1.11 7.99 0.56
N ASP A 161 0.31 7.33 1.40
CA ASP A 161 -1.11 7.10 1.21
C ASP A 161 -1.89 7.85 2.28
N ILE A 162 -2.84 8.70 1.86
CA ILE A 162 -3.74 9.44 2.74
C ILE A 162 -5.06 8.69 2.82
N ASP A 163 -5.39 8.20 4.01
CA ASP A 163 -6.58 7.40 4.30
C ASP A 163 -7.46 8.09 5.34
N PHE A 164 -8.08 9.20 4.94
CA PHE A 164 -8.99 9.97 5.78
C PHE A 164 -10.42 9.60 5.41
N GLU A 165 -10.99 8.64 6.13
CA GLU A 165 -12.39 8.24 5.97
C GLU A 165 -13.33 9.09 6.83
N TYR A 166 -14.62 9.12 6.46
CA TYR A 166 -15.69 9.78 7.22
C TYR A 166 -15.47 11.27 7.50
N VAL A 167 -14.67 11.98 6.70
CA VAL A 167 -14.48 13.43 6.78
C VAL A 167 -15.85 14.13 6.69
N PHE A 168 -16.09 15.12 7.55
CA PHE A 168 -17.38 15.82 7.57
C PHE A 168 -17.67 16.50 6.22
N PRO A 169 -18.92 16.48 5.72
CA PRO A 169 -19.28 17.09 4.44
C PRO A 169 -18.88 18.57 4.33
N GLU A 170 -18.93 19.30 5.45
CA GLU A 170 -18.55 20.71 5.51
C GLU A 170 -17.04 20.93 5.28
N ASP A 171 -16.22 19.92 5.56
CA ASP A 171 -14.76 19.94 5.39
C ASP A 171 -14.31 19.49 3.99
N LYS A 172 -15.24 19.21 3.07
CA LYS A 172 -14.93 18.73 1.70
C LYS A 172 -13.85 19.57 1.01
N ASP A 173 -14.03 20.88 0.94
CA ASP A 173 -13.10 21.77 0.25
C ASP A 173 -11.77 21.90 1.01
N ALA A 174 -11.81 21.88 2.34
CA ALA A 174 -10.62 21.88 3.19
C ALA A 174 -9.81 20.58 3.02
N TYR A 175 -10.47 19.45 2.84
CA TYR A 175 -9.82 18.17 2.57
C TYR A 175 -9.11 18.15 1.22
N VAL A 176 -9.75 18.66 0.16
CA VAL A 176 -9.11 18.82 -1.15
C VAL A 176 -7.89 19.75 -1.06
N ALA A 177 -8.00 20.88 -0.36
CA ALA A 177 -6.89 21.82 -0.17
C ALA A 177 -5.73 21.21 0.64
N PHE A 178 -6.03 20.40 1.65
CA PHE A 178 -5.04 19.64 2.40
C PHE A 178 -4.28 18.65 1.49
N ILE A 179 -5.00 17.85 0.70
CA ILE A 179 -4.40 16.92 -0.25
C ILE A 179 -3.50 17.67 -1.24
N GLU A 180 -3.94 18.82 -1.77
CA GLU A 180 -3.14 19.65 -2.66
C GLU A 180 -1.84 20.13 -2.01
N ASN A 181 -1.92 20.60 -0.75
CA ASN A 181 -0.75 21.05 0.00
C ASN A 181 0.25 19.91 0.27
N VAL A 182 -0.23 18.77 0.77
CA VAL A 182 0.58 17.56 1.01
C VAL A 182 1.23 17.12 -0.30
N THR A 183 0.43 16.97 -1.36
CA THR A 183 0.89 16.47 -2.66
C THR A 183 1.92 17.40 -3.29
N THR A 184 1.72 18.71 -3.22
CA THR A 184 2.69 19.69 -3.72
C THR A 184 4.02 19.59 -2.97
N LYS A 185 3.99 19.57 -1.63
CA LYS A 185 5.20 19.48 -0.81
C LYS A 185 5.95 18.16 -1.01
N LEU A 186 5.24 17.03 -1.04
CA LEU A 186 5.85 15.71 -1.21
C LEU A 186 6.40 15.49 -2.62
N ASN A 187 5.69 15.92 -3.67
CA ASN A 187 6.19 15.79 -5.04
C ASN A 187 7.46 16.63 -5.28
N ASN A 188 7.59 17.80 -4.65
CA ASN A 188 8.82 18.61 -4.72
C ASN A 188 10.05 17.88 -4.14
N GLU A 189 9.82 16.92 -3.24
CA GLU A 189 10.85 16.05 -2.65
C GLU A 189 10.94 14.67 -3.34
N GLY A 190 10.13 14.44 -4.38
CA GLY A 190 10.13 13.21 -5.18
C GLY A 190 9.27 12.07 -4.62
N TYR A 191 8.41 12.34 -3.64
CA TYR A 191 7.49 11.36 -3.06
C TYR A 191 6.10 11.46 -3.71
N PRO A 192 5.60 10.40 -4.38
CA PRO A 192 4.22 10.36 -4.86
C PRO A 192 3.23 10.22 -3.70
N VAL A 193 2.06 10.81 -3.88
CA VAL A 193 0.92 10.72 -2.96
C VAL A 193 -0.21 9.91 -3.60
N ILE A 194 -0.67 8.93 -2.84
CA ILE A 194 -1.86 8.11 -3.09
C ILE A 194 -2.95 8.62 -2.15
N VAL A 195 -4.19 8.62 -2.61
CA VAL A 195 -5.35 8.94 -1.74
C VAL A 195 -6.34 7.78 -1.80
N SER A 196 -6.71 7.30 -0.62
CA SER A 196 -7.73 6.26 -0.45
C SER A 196 -9.12 6.89 -0.53
N LEU A 197 -9.99 6.28 -1.35
CA LEU A 197 -11.31 6.80 -1.68
C LEU A 197 -12.40 5.75 -1.41
N ALA A 198 -13.37 6.14 -0.58
CA ALA A 198 -14.63 5.45 -0.44
C ALA A 198 -15.32 5.18 -1.78
N PRO A 199 -15.91 3.99 -2.01
CA PRO A 199 -16.47 3.60 -3.30
C PRO A 199 -17.76 4.37 -3.61
N LYS A 200 -17.70 5.26 -4.62
CA LYS A 200 -18.85 6.01 -5.14
C LYS A 200 -19.34 5.49 -6.49
N THR A 201 -20.65 5.56 -6.70
CA THR A 201 -21.30 5.27 -7.99
C THR A 201 -21.84 6.53 -8.70
N SER A 202 -21.90 7.66 -7.99
CA SER A 202 -22.23 8.98 -8.54
C SER A 202 -21.52 10.10 -7.77
N SER A 203 -21.41 11.29 -8.37
CA SER A 203 -20.80 12.46 -7.72
C SER A 203 -21.62 12.98 -6.52
N THR A 204 -22.94 12.76 -6.53
CA THR A 204 -23.90 13.23 -5.53
C THR A 204 -24.32 12.15 -4.52
N GLN A 205 -23.58 11.02 -4.45
CA GLN A 205 -23.88 9.96 -3.49
C GLN A 205 -23.80 10.50 -2.04
N PRO A 206 -24.90 10.47 -1.28
CA PRO A 206 -24.95 11.01 0.08
C PRO A 206 -24.38 10.03 1.11
N GLY A 207 -23.95 10.56 2.24
CA GLY A 207 -23.43 9.82 3.39
C GLY A 207 -22.06 10.32 3.81
N LEU A 208 -21.83 10.29 5.13
CA LEU A 208 -20.60 10.78 5.77
C LEU A 208 -19.32 10.18 5.17
N LEU A 209 -19.37 8.93 4.71
CA LEU A 209 -18.24 8.27 4.07
C LEU A 209 -17.91 8.83 2.66
N TYR A 210 -18.86 9.46 1.97
CA TYR A 210 -18.77 9.72 0.53
C TYR A 210 -18.71 11.21 0.15
N GLU A 211 -19.37 12.08 0.92
CA GLU A 211 -19.63 13.46 0.52
C GLU A 211 -18.34 14.29 0.37
N SER A 212 -17.38 14.06 1.25
CA SER A 212 -16.09 14.78 1.25
C SER A 212 -15.07 14.23 0.27
N HIS A 213 -15.33 13.07 -0.33
CA HIS A 213 -14.46 12.47 -1.36
C HIS A 213 -14.85 12.99 -2.74
N ASP A 214 -14.26 14.13 -3.12
CA ASP A 214 -14.37 14.71 -4.46
C ASP A 214 -13.44 13.99 -5.45
N TYR A 215 -13.97 13.02 -6.18
CA TYR A 215 -13.20 12.22 -7.12
C TYR A 215 -12.52 13.04 -8.22
N GLU A 216 -13.17 14.09 -8.72
CA GLU A 216 -12.63 14.92 -9.80
C GLU A 216 -11.46 15.75 -9.29
N ALA A 217 -11.67 16.46 -8.17
CA ALA A 217 -10.64 17.31 -7.60
C ALA A 217 -9.45 16.48 -7.08
N ILE A 218 -9.72 15.43 -6.30
CA ILE A 218 -8.66 14.57 -5.72
C ILE A 218 -7.89 13.86 -6.84
N GLY A 219 -8.58 13.33 -7.85
CA GLY A 219 -7.94 12.65 -8.99
C GLY A 219 -7.07 13.57 -9.86
N ALA A 220 -7.35 14.89 -9.86
CA ALA A 220 -6.51 15.87 -10.55
C ALA A 220 -5.24 16.24 -9.76
N ILE A 221 -5.24 16.02 -8.44
CA ILE A 221 -4.16 16.39 -7.53
C ILE A 221 -3.24 15.20 -7.25
N ALA A 222 -3.81 14.07 -6.82
CA ALA A 222 -3.06 12.89 -6.37
C ALA A 222 -2.31 12.21 -7.52
N ASN A 223 -1.17 11.57 -7.21
CA ASN A 223 -0.42 10.81 -8.20
C ASN A 223 -1.12 9.48 -8.56
N ALA A 224 -1.88 8.92 -7.62
CA ALA A 224 -2.78 7.79 -7.84
C ALA A 224 -3.91 7.80 -6.79
N VAL A 225 -4.95 7.01 -7.03
CA VAL A 225 -6.03 6.79 -6.05
C VAL A 225 -6.22 5.30 -5.79
N LEU A 226 -6.54 4.95 -4.55
CA LEU A 226 -7.00 3.61 -4.17
C LEU A 226 -8.51 3.65 -3.96
N LEU A 227 -9.28 2.95 -4.80
CA LEU A 227 -10.73 2.82 -4.57
C LEU A 227 -11.00 1.63 -3.65
N MET A 228 -11.66 1.86 -2.51
CA MET A 228 -11.99 0.81 -1.53
C MET A 228 -13.21 -0.01 -1.96
N THR A 229 -13.07 -0.79 -3.03
CA THR A 229 -14.14 -1.58 -3.66
C THR A 229 -14.35 -2.94 -2.98
N TYR A 230 -14.53 -2.94 -1.66
CA TYR A 230 -14.77 -4.11 -0.82
C TYR A 230 -15.78 -3.79 0.32
N GLU A 231 -16.09 -4.73 1.21
CA GLU A 231 -17.07 -4.59 2.32
C GLU A 231 -18.55 -4.28 1.93
N TRP A 232 -19.10 -4.84 0.85
CA TRP A 232 -20.57 -4.79 0.63
C TRP A 232 -21.37 -5.60 1.65
N GLY A 233 -20.76 -6.60 2.29
CA GLY A 233 -21.27 -7.29 3.46
C GLY A 233 -20.21 -7.25 4.54
N TYR A 234 -20.56 -6.73 5.71
CA TYR A 234 -19.60 -6.42 6.78
C TYR A 234 -20.02 -7.03 8.13
N THR A 235 -19.03 -7.42 8.94
CA THR A 235 -19.21 -8.20 10.17
C THR A 235 -19.55 -7.39 11.41
N LEU A 236 -19.35 -6.07 11.42
CA LEU A 236 -19.72 -5.23 12.56
C LEU A 236 -20.87 -4.31 12.14
N LEU A 237 -21.79 -3.98 13.03
CA LEU A 237 -22.72 -2.89 12.70
C LEU A 237 -21.95 -1.60 13.00
N HIS A 238 -21.69 -0.76 12.00
CA HIS A 238 -21.40 0.65 12.29
C HIS A 238 -22.66 1.19 12.97
N THR A 239 -22.67 1.20 14.30
CA THR A 239 -23.74 1.81 15.08
C THR A 239 -23.73 3.28 14.71
N ARG A 240 -24.79 3.67 14.00
CA ARG A 240 -25.10 5.04 13.58
C ARG A 240 -25.08 6.03 14.73
#